data_AF-A0A3C1EMQ1-F1
#
_entry.id   AF-A0A3C1EMQ1-F1
#
_cell.length_a   1.000
_cell.length_b   1.000
_cell.length_c   1.000
_cell.angle_alpha   90.00
_cell.angle_beta   90.00
_cell.angle_gamma   90.00
#
_symmetry.space_group_name_H-M   'P 1'
#
loop_
_entity.id
_entity.type
_entity.pdbx_description
1 polymer ?
#
loop_
_entity_poly.entity_id
_entity_poly.type
_entity_poly.pdbx_seq_one_letter_code
_entity_poly.pdbx_strand_id
1 'polypeptide(L)'
;MVWRRSPVPEALLGQAQACVLVAARTASFFQAPTAANAFSVHEARLAARRLRERTQAALKGLCRDWQTLSRLFDAAAQQAAAGAAEGYRFNISAAGGWAAMAGGLRDATRDLAEALAAVQDGRRCEALIVTAKRRAAEVERLRRGARTQALNEPNVVVELKERTVLRRLSQSAEACQQAADCMAEVLEARA
;
A
#
# COMPACT_ATOMS: atom_id res chain seq x y z
N MET A 1 -25.08 1.67 21.38
CA MET A 1 -24.93 0.85 20.15
C MET A 1 -23.88 -0.21 20.46
N VAL A 2 -24.28 -1.48 20.50
CA VAL A 2 -23.48 -2.58 21.10
C VAL A 2 -22.50 -3.10 20.05
N TRP A 3 -21.27 -2.63 20.12
CA TRP A 3 -20.13 -3.10 19.33
C TRP A 3 -19.48 -4.27 20.05
N ARG A 4 -19.73 -5.52 19.61
CA ARG A 4 -18.92 -6.67 20.05
C ARG A 4 -18.84 -7.70 18.91
N ARG A 5 -17.62 -7.94 18.41
CA ARG A 5 -17.20 -9.19 17.73
C ARG A 5 -17.73 -9.47 16.31
N SER A 6 -17.92 -8.46 15.44
CA SER A 6 -18.06 -8.80 14.01
C SER A 6 -16.73 -9.42 13.53
N PRO A 7 -16.73 -10.64 12.97
CA PRO A 7 -15.51 -11.29 12.50
C PRO A 7 -14.91 -10.49 11.33
N VAL A 8 -13.60 -10.65 11.11
CA VAL A 8 -12.96 -10.07 9.92
C VAL A 8 -13.58 -10.74 8.69
N PRO A 9 -14.14 -9.98 7.74
CA PRO A 9 -14.73 -10.57 6.54
C PRO A 9 -13.66 -11.23 5.66
N GLU A 10 -13.89 -12.45 5.20
CA GLU A 10 -12.94 -13.20 4.36
C GLU A 10 -12.54 -12.43 3.10
N ALA A 11 -13.52 -11.75 2.48
CA ALA A 11 -13.28 -10.92 1.30
C ALA A 11 -12.30 -9.76 1.59
N LEU A 12 -12.22 -9.27 2.83
CA LEU A 12 -11.26 -8.23 3.21
C LEU A 12 -9.83 -8.78 3.29
N LEU A 13 -9.66 -10.01 3.80
CA LEU A 13 -8.36 -10.69 3.81
C LEU A 13 -7.85 -10.94 2.40
N GLY A 14 -8.72 -11.43 1.51
CA GLY A 14 -8.37 -11.61 0.11
C GLY A 14 -7.95 -10.31 -0.56
N GLN A 15 -8.61 -9.20 -0.23
CA GLN A 15 -8.22 -7.88 -0.74
C GLN A 15 -6.89 -7.39 -0.15
N ALA A 16 -6.63 -7.60 1.14
CA ALA A 16 -5.36 -7.26 1.78
C ALA A 16 -4.21 -8.01 1.09
N GLN A 17 -4.37 -9.31 0.82
CA GLN A 17 -3.37 -10.10 0.09
C GLN A 17 -3.18 -9.63 -1.35
N ALA A 18 -4.24 -9.21 -2.03
CA ALA A 18 -4.12 -8.60 -3.36
C ALA A 18 -3.32 -7.29 -3.33
N CYS A 19 -3.50 -6.48 -2.27
CA CYS A 19 -2.71 -5.28 -2.05
C CYS A 19 -1.21 -5.61 -1.85
N VAL A 20 -0.89 -6.63 -1.05
CA VAL A 20 0.48 -7.14 -0.88
C VAL A 20 1.09 -7.55 -2.22
N LEU A 21 0.35 -8.30 -3.04
CA LEU A 21 0.82 -8.72 -4.35
C LEU A 21 1.14 -7.52 -5.25
N VAL A 22 0.25 -6.52 -5.30
CA VAL A 22 0.50 -5.29 -6.08
C VAL A 22 1.76 -4.59 -5.59
N ALA A 23 1.91 -4.40 -4.28
CA ALA A 23 3.09 -3.75 -3.71
C ALA A 23 4.39 -4.55 -3.98
N ALA A 24 4.33 -5.89 -3.93
CA ALA A 24 5.46 -6.76 -4.27
C ALA A 24 5.86 -6.66 -5.74
N ARG A 25 4.90 -6.60 -6.67
CA ARG A 25 5.19 -6.39 -8.10
C ARG A 25 5.76 -5.00 -8.34
N THR A 26 5.24 -3.97 -7.66
CA THR A 26 5.78 -2.61 -7.73
C THR A 26 7.22 -2.55 -7.24
N ALA A 27 7.54 -3.23 -6.13
CA ALA A 27 8.93 -3.35 -5.64
C ALA A 27 9.84 -4.03 -6.68
N SER A 28 9.37 -5.12 -7.29
CA SER A 28 10.11 -5.83 -8.33
C SER A 28 10.36 -4.96 -9.57
N PHE A 29 9.37 -4.14 -9.96
CA PHE A 29 9.53 -3.16 -11.03
C PHE A 29 10.61 -2.12 -10.70
N PHE A 30 10.61 -1.52 -9.52
CA PHE A 30 11.64 -0.51 -9.19
C PHE A 30 13.03 -1.12 -8.96
N GLN A 31 13.14 -2.42 -8.71
CA GLN A 31 14.42 -3.15 -8.73
C GLN A 31 14.93 -3.37 -10.15
N ALA A 32 14.03 -3.67 -11.10
CA ALA A 32 14.35 -3.89 -12.51
C ALA A 32 13.23 -3.30 -13.41
N PRO A 33 13.34 -2.03 -13.85
CA PRO A 33 12.28 -1.30 -14.57
C PRO A 33 12.06 -1.77 -16.02
N THR A 34 11.69 -3.03 -16.19
CA THR A 34 11.45 -3.67 -17.49
C THR A 34 9.97 -3.63 -17.87
N ALA A 35 9.68 -3.76 -19.17
CA ALA A 35 8.30 -3.87 -19.67
C ALA A 35 7.57 -5.08 -19.05
N ALA A 36 8.27 -6.21 -18.85
CA ALA A 36 7.70 -7.39 -18.22
C ALA A 36 7.27 -7.12 -16.77
N ASN A 37 8.09 -6.43 -15.98
CA ASN A 37 7.74 -6.06 -14.61
C ASN A 37 6.62 -5.01 -14.56
N ALA A 38 6.60 -4.04 -15.47
CA ALA A 38 5.51 -3.07 -15.58
C ALA A 38 4.17 -3.76 -15.92
N PHE A 39 4.19 -4.73 -16.84
CA PHE A 39 3.02 -5.55 -17.17
C PHE A 39 2.56 -6.38 -15.97
N SER A 40 3.47 -7.00 -15.22
CA SER A 40 3.14 -7.76 -14.01
C SER A 40 2.44 -6.90 -12.95
N VAL A 41 2.85 -5.64 -12.77
CA VAL A 41 2.16 -4.69 -11.89
C VAL A 41 0.74 -4.40 -12.41
N HIS A 42 0.58 -4.23 -13.71
CA HIS A 42 -0.72 -3.99 -14.33
C HIS A 42 -1.70 -5.15 -14.09
N GLU A 43 -1.26 -6.39 -14.32
CA GLU A 43 -2.06 -7.60 -14.08
C GLU A 43 -2.47 -7.72 -12.61
N ALA A 44 -1.52 -7.55 -11.68
CA ALA A 44 -1.80 -7.57 -10.25
C ALA A 44 -2.84 -6.51 -9.86
N ARG A 45 -2.75 -5.31 -10.42
CA ARG A 45 -3.72 -4.22 -10.18
C ARG A 45 -5.11 -4.58 -10.70
N LEU A 46 -5.22 -5.17 -11.88
CA LEU A 46 -6.51 -5.61 -12.43
C LEU A 46 -7.15 -6.70 -11.55
N ALA A 47 -6.36 -7.66 -11.08
CA ALA A 47 -6.81 -8.69 -10.15
C ALA A 47 -7.31 -8.08 -8.82
N ALA A 48 -6.54 -7.14 -8.24
CA ALA A 48 -6.91 -6.44 -7.02
C ALA A 48 -8.21 -5.65 -7.17
N ARG A 49 -8.43 -4.98 -8.32
CA ARG A 49 -9.67 -4.26 -8.59
C ARG A 49 -10.90 -5.18 -8.63
N ARG A 50 -10.80 -6.33 -9.30
CA ARG A 50 -11.89 -7.33 -9.33
C ARG A 50 -12.21 -7.85 -7.93
N LEU A 51 -11.20 -8.06 -7.10
CA LEU A 51 -11.40 -8.46 -5.71
C LEU A 51 -12.06 -7.35 -4.90
N ARG A 52 -11.63 -6.09 -5.06
CA ARG A 52 -12.24 -4.93 -4.39
C ARG A 52 -13.75 -4.84 -4.66
N GLU A 53 -14.19 -5.03 -5.90
CA GLU A 53 -15.62 -5.01 -6.26
C GLU A 53 -16.41 -6.08 -5.49
N ARG A 54 -15.87 -7.30 -5.39
CA ARG A 54 -16.45 -8.38 -4.59
C ARG A 54 -16.45 -8.06 -3.09
N THR A 55 -15.35 -7.51 -2.58
CA THR A 55 -15.23 -7.09 -1.18
C THR A 55 -16.21 -5.97 -0.85
N GLN A 56 -16.42 -4.98 -1.72
CA GLN A 56 -17.43 -3.94 -1.52
C GLN A 56 -18.84 -4.51 -1.36
N ALA A 57 -19.20 -5.45 -2.24
CA ALA A 57 -20.50 -6.12 -2.16
C ALA A 57 -20.64 -6.91 -0.85
N ALA A 58 -19.60 -7.64 -0.44
CA ALA A 58 -19.58 -8.42 0.80
C ALA A 58 -19.59 -7.56 2.07
N LEU A 59 -19.06 -6.33 2.01
CA LEU A 59 -19.02 -5.40 3.14
C LEU A 59 -20.29 -4.54 3.27
N LYS A 60 -21.26 -4.69 2.36
CA LYS A 60 -22.51 -3.92 2.39
C LYS A 60 -23.29 -4.25 3.67
N GLY A 61 -23.60 -3.23 4.46
CA GLY A 61 -24.29 -3.39 5.75
C GLY A 61 -23.39 -3.87 6.90
N LEU A 62 -22.09 -4.07 6.66
CA LEU A 62 -21.11 -4.35 7.72
C LEU A 62 -20.56 -3.06 8.33
N CYS A 63 -19.76 -3.23 9.38
CA CYS A 63 -19.08 -2.16 10.10
C CYS A 63 -18.33 -1.19 9.16
N ARG A 64 -18.43 0.11 9.49
CA ARG A 64 -17.78 1.21 8.75
C ARG A 64 -16.26 1.05 8.71
N ASP A 65 -15.65 0.46 9.74
CA ASP A 65 -14.20 0.30 9.82
C ASP A 65 -13.69 -0.72 8.79
N TRP A 66 -14.43 -1.81 8.56
CA TRP A 66 -14.13 -2.75 7.47
C TRP A 66 -14.23 -2.09 6.10
N GLN A 67 -15.23 -1.23 5.90
CA GLN A 67 -15.36 -0.46 4.66
C GLN A 67 -14.24 0.56 4.49
N THR A 68 -13.78 1.17 5.58
CA THR A 68 -12.63 2.09 5.60
C THR A 68 -11.33 1.34 5.29
N LEU A 69 -11.03 0.23 5.96
CA LEU A 69 -9.86 -0.60 5.65
C LEU A 69 -9.86 -1.07 4.20
N SER A 70 -11.01 -1.51 3.70
CA SER A 70 -11.16 -1.91 2.31
C SER A 70 -10.90 -0.75 1.33
N ARG A 71 -11.25 0.49 1.66
CA ARG A 71 -10.86 1.67 0.86
C ARG A 71 -9.37 1.96 0.92
N LEU A 72 -8.76 1.80 2.09
CA LEU A 72 -7.34 2.09 2.31
C LEU A 72 -6.43 1.07 1.62
N PHE A 73 -6.75 -0.23 1.65
CA PHE A 73 -6.03 -1.24 0.89
C PHE A 73 -6.11 -1.00 -0.63
N ASP A 74 -7.28 -0.60 -1.11
CA ASP A 74 -7.48 -0.26 -2.52
C ASP A 74 -6.67 1.00 -2.90
N ALA A 75 -6.71 2.05 -2.07
CA ALA A 75 -5.92 3.26 -2.29
C ALA A 75 -4.41 2.96 -2.32
N ALA A 76 -3.90 2.17 -1.38
CA ALA A 76 -2.49 1.76 -1.35
C ALA A 76 -2.11 1.02 -2.64
N ALA A 77 -2.88 -0.01 -3.03
CA ALA A 77 -2.62 -0.77 -4.25
C ALA A 77 -2.65 0.11 -5.51
N GLN A 78 -3.66 0.99 -5.64
CA GLN A 78 -3.81 1.86 -6.79
C GLN A 78 -2.66 2.87 -6.91
N GLN A 79 -2.25 3.50 -5.81
CA GLN A 79 -1.15 4.48 -5.83
C GLN A 79 0.20 3.80 -6.09
N ALA A 80 0.46 2.64 -5.50
CA ALA A 80 1.67 1.86 -5.78
C ALA A 80 1.77 1.49 -7.27
N ALA A 81 0.69 0.95 -7.84
CA ALA A 81 0.67 0.57 -9.25
C ALA A 81 0.73 1.78 -10.20
N ALA A 82 0.10 2.90 -9.85
CA ALA A 82 0.21 4.15 -10.59
C ALA A 82 1.67 4.68 -10.58
N GLY A 83 2.37 4.58 -9.44
CA GLY A 83 3.78 4.92 -9.34
C GLY A 83 4.65 4.09 -10.29
N ALA A 84 4.43 2.77 -10.37
CA ALA A 84 5.15 1.91 -11.31
C ALA A 84 4.84 2.25 -12.78
N ALA A 85 3.57 2.49 -13.10
CA ALA A 85 3.14 2.84 -14.46
C ALA A 85 3.71 4.19 -14.92
N GLU A 86 3.71 5.19 -14.03
CA GLU A 86 4.36 6.48 -14.28
C GLU A 86 5.88 6.33 -14.40
N GLY A 87 6.51 5.53 -13.53
CA GLY A 87 7.94 5.22 -13.60
C GLY A 87 8.35 4.60 -14.93
N TYR A 88 7.55 3.64 -15.42
CA TYR A 88 7.77 3.03 -16.74
C TYR A 88 7.59 4.06 -17.87
N ARG A 89 6.48 4.82 -17.87
CA ARG A 89 6.20 5.84 -18.89
C ARG A 89 7.28 6.92 -18.96
N PHE A 90 7.87 7.26 -17.82
CA PHE A 90 8.91 8.27 -17.70
C PHE A 90 10.33 7.74 -17.89
N ASN A 91 10.48 6.43 -18.05
CA ASN A 91 11.76 5.74 -18.14
C ASN A 91 12.67 6.03 -16.93
N ILE A 92 12.10 5.99 -15.72
CA ILE A 92 12.85 6.18 -14.48
C ILE A 92 13.83 5.01 -14.31
N SER A 93 15.10 5.35 -14.04
CA SER A 93 16.14 4.34 -13.80
C SER A 93 15.97 3.66 -12.43
N ALA A 94 16.62 2.50 -12.25
CA ALA A 94 16.63 1.82 -10.95
C ALA A 94 17.41 2.60 -9.85
N ALA A 95 18.17 3.64 -10.22
CA ALA A 95 18.90 4.49 -9.28
C ALA A 95 17.96 5.50 -8.58
N GLY A 96 18.28 5.97 -7.37
CA GLY A 96 17.51 7.02 -6.70
C GLY A 96 16.58 6.55 -5.57
N GLY A 97 16.81 5.38 -4.99
CA GLY A 97 16.10 4.92 -3.78
C GLY A 97 14.67 4.44 -4.01
N TRP A 98 14.18 4.40 -5.25
CA TRP A 98 12.83 3.91 -5.60
C TRP A 98 12.58 2.49 -5.12
N ALA A 99 13.56 1.60 -5.31
CA ALA A 99 13.48 0.22 -4.87
C ALA A 99 13.34 0.10 -3.34
N ALA A 100 14.00 0.98 -2.58
CA ALA A 100 13.89 1.02 -1.13
C ALA A 100 12.50 1.51 -0.69
N MET A 101 11.97 2.55 -1.34
CA MET A 101 10.61 3.03 -1.07
C MET A 101 9.55 1.97 -1.40
N ALA A 102 9.61 1.37 -2.59
CA ALA A 102 8.66 0.34 -3.00
C ALA A 102 8.81 -0.94 -2.16
N GLY A 103 10.05 -1.27 -1.75
CA GLY A 103 10.32 -2.31 -0.77
C GLY A 103 9.63 -2.03 0.56
N GLY A 104 9.72 -0.81 1.09
CA GLY A 104 9.02 -0.38 2.30
C GLY A 104 7.48 -0.49 2.19
N LEU A 105 6.90 -0.19 1.03
CA LEU A 105 5.46 -0.38 0.77
C LEU A 105 5.05 -1.86 0.78
N ARG A 106 5.79 -2.72 0.07
CA ARG A 106 5.57 -4.18 0.11
C ARG A 106 5.60 -4.69 1.54
N ASP A 107 6.58 -4.23 2.28
CA ASP A 107 6.85 -4.62 3.66
C ASP A 107 5.76 -4.12 4.62
N ALA A 108 5.27 -2.89 4.47
CA ALA A 108 4.17 -2.35 5.26
C ALA A 108 2.83 -3.04 4.96
N THR A 109 2.52 -3.26 3.68
CA THR A 109 1.28 -3.93 3.25
C THR A 109 1.23 -5.38 3.72
N ARG A 110 2.37 -6.09 3.69
CA ARG A 110 2.48 -7.45 4.25
C ARG A 110 2.14 -7.47 5.73
N ASP A 111 2.78 -6.61 6.52
CA ASP A 111 2.58 -6.57 7.97
C ASP A 111 1.12 -6.22 8.31
N LEU A 112 0.45 -5.36 7.52
CA LEU A 112 -0.99 -5.08 7.66
C LEU A 112 -1.87 -6.29 7.33
N ALA A 113 -1.56 -7.02 6.26
CA ALA A 113 -2.32 -8.22 5.89
C ALA A 113 -2.16 -9.33 6.94
N GLU A 114 -0.95 -9.52 7.46
CA GLU A 114 -0.66 -10.45 8.55
C GLU A 114 -1.35 -10.02 9.86
N ALA A 115 -1.36 -8.72 10.16
CA ALA A 115 -2.08 -8.19 11.31
C ALA A 115 -3.59 -8.48 11.17
N LEU A 116 -4.16 -8.28 9.99
CA LEU A 116 -5.59 -8.49 9.76
C LEU A 116 -5.97 -9.97 9.90
N ALA A 117 -5.13 -10.88 9.42
CA ALA A 117 -5.28 -12.32 9.63
C ALA A 117 -5.17 -12.69 11.12
N ALA A 118 -4.20 -12.11 11.84
CA ALA A 118 -4.09 -12.32 13.29
C ALA A 118 -5.33 -11.84 14.05
N VAL A 119 -5.96 -10.73 13.66
CA VAL A 119 -7.26 -10.27 14.22
C VAL A 119 -8.38 -11.28 13.99
N GLN A 120 -8.39 -11.96 12.83
CA GLN A 120 -9.36 -13.02 12.54
C GLN A 120 -9.14 -14.23 13.45
N ASP A 121 -7.88 -14.63 13.64
CA ASP A 121 -7.48 -15.78 14.47
C ASP A 121 -7.58 -15.51 15.98
N GLY A 122 -7.90 -14.29 16.40
CA GLY A 122 -7.86 -13.88 17.81
C GLY A 122 -6.44 -13.81 18.39
N ARG A 123 -5.42 -13.68 17.54
CA ARG A 123 -4.01 -13.52 17.93
C ARG A 123 -3.65 -12.04 18.14
N ARG A 124 -2.66 -11.79 18.99
CA ARG A 124 -2.07 -10.46 19.17
C ARG A 124 -1.43 -9.99 17.85
N CYS A 125 -1.62 -8.72 17.51
CA CYS A 125 -1.19 -8.14 16.23
C CYS A 125 -0.68 -6.69 16.33
N GLU A 126 -0.66 -6.12 17.54
CA GLU A 126 -0.27 -4.75 17.82
C GLU A 126 1.15 -4.44 17.33
N ALA A 127 2.07 -5.40 17.48
CA ALA A 127 3.45 -5.28 17.00
C ALA A 127 3.52 -5.17 15.46
N LEU A 128 2.68 -5.90 14.73
CA LEU A 128 2.61 -5.84 13.27
C LEU A 128 2.08 -4.48 12.80
N ILE A 129 1.03 -3.96 13.45
CA ILE A 129 0.47 -2.63 13.17
C ILE A 129 1.53 -1.54 13.40
N VAL A 130 2.24 -1.57 14.54
CA VAL A 130 3.32 -0.63 14.83
C VAL A 130 4.44 -0.72 13.79
N THR A 131 4.79 -1.94 13.37
CA THR A 131 5.85 -2.16 12.37
C THR A 131 5.43 -1.63 10.99
N ALA A 132 4.18 -1.85 10.58
CA ALA A 132 3.63 -1.28 9.35
C ALA A 132 3.68 0.26 9.36
N LYS A 133 3.31 0.91 10.48
CA LYS A 133 3.42 2.37 10.63
C LYS A 133 4.85 2.87 10.49
N ARG A 134 5.81 2.19 11.13
CA ARG A 134 7.24 2.54 11.03
C ARG A 134 7.72 2.43 9.59
N ARG A 135 7.33 1.40 8.86
CA ARG A 135 7.68 1.20 7.44
C ARG A 135 7.06 2.28 6.54
N ALA A 136 5.80 2.64 6.75
CA ALA A 136 5.17 3.76 6.03
C ALA A 136 5.87 5.10 6.30
N ALA A 137 6.23 5.38 7.55
CA ALA A 137 6.98 6.58 7.92
C ALA A 137 8.39 6.61 7.29
N GLU A 138 9.04 5.46 7.20
CA GLU A 138 10.34 5.32 6.54
C GLU A 138 10.25 5.63 5.04
N VAL A 139 9.19 5.18 4.34
CA VAL A 139 8.94 5.56 2.94
C VAL A 139 8.82 7.07 2.78
N GLU A 140 8.15 7.76 3.71
CA GLU A 140 8.04 9.23 3.69
C GLU A 140 9.39 9.92 3.96
N ARG A 141 10.22 9.35 4.85
CA ARG A 141 11.60 9.83 5.07
C ARG A 141 12.44 9.72 3.79
N LEU A 142 12.41 8.56 3.15
CA LEU A 142 13.10 8.30 1.88
C LEU A 142 12.61 9.27 0.79
N ARG A 143 11.30 9.48 0.69
CA ARG A 143 10.71 10.44 -0.26
C ARG A 143 11.23 11.85 -0.06
N ARG A 144 11.34 12.33 1.17
CA ARG A 144 11.88 13.67 1.47
C ARG A 144 13.33 13.79 1.01
N GLY A 145 14.15 12.77 1.27
CA GLY A 145 15.52 12.69 0.78
C GLY A 145 15.60 12.74 -0.75
N ALA A 146 14.83 11.89 -1.44
CA ALA A 146 14.77 11.86 -2.89
C ALA A 146 14.23 13.17 -3.50
N ARG A 147 13.27 13.83 -2.84
CA ARG A 147 12.78 15.14 -3.28
C ARG A 147 13.85 16.22 -3.20
N THR A 148 14.67 16.24 -2.15
CA THR A 148 15.78 17.19 -2.03
C THR A 148 16.80 16.96 -3.14
N GLN A 149 17.07 15.70 -3.50
CA GLN A 149 17.94 15.38 -4.62
C GLN A 149 17.35 15.86 -5.95
N ALA A 150 16.06 15.61 -6.19
CA ALA A 150 15.36 16.05 -7.41
C ALA A 150 15.34 17.57 -7.57
N LEU A 151 15.37 18.36 -6.50
CA LEU A 151 15.45 19.82 -6.58
C LEU A 151 16.79 20.34 -7.12
N ASN A 152 17.84 19.52 -7.07
CA ASN A 152 19.15 19.83 -7.63
C ASN A 152 19.29 19.36 -9.09
N GLU A 153 18.25 18.76 -9.67
CA GLU A 153 18.24 18.30 -11.05
C GLU A 153 18.15 19.51 -12.00
N PRO A 154 19.17 19.76 -12.85
CA PRO A 154 19.14 20.89 -13.79
C PRO A 154 18.03 20.78 -14.84
N ASN A 155 17.52 19.58 -15.12
CA ASN A 155 16.42 19.37 -16.05
C ASN A 155 15.05 19.34 -15.34
N VAL A 156 14.30 20.44 -15.43
CA VAL A 156 12.96 20.57 -14.84
C VAL A 156 11.97 19.47 -15.28
N VAL A 157 12.10 18.93 -16.49
CA VAL A 157 11.20 17.86 -16.96
C VAL A 157 11.50 16.56 -16.23
N VAL A 158 12.77 16.26 -15.93
CA VAL A 158 13.16 15.09 -15.14
C VAL A 158 12.67 15.26 -13.70
N GLU A 159 12.89 16.44 -13.10
CA GLU A 159 12.42 16.78 -11.74
C GLU A 159 10.89 16.57 -11.59
N LEU A 160 10.08 17.06 -12.53
CA LEU A 160 8.64 16.90 -12.50
C LEU A 160 8.20 15.43 -12.64
N LYS A 161 8.87 14.65 -13.49
CA LYS A 161 8.61 13.20 -13.66
C LYS A 161 8.87 12.45 -12.36
N GLU A 162 10.04 12.67 -11.76
CA GLU A 162 10.44 12.04 -10.50
C GLU A 162 9.50 12.41 -9.35
N ARG A 163 9.14 13.70 -9.23
CA ARG A 163 8.18 14.16 -8.22
C ARG A 163 6.81 13.50 -8.34
N THR A 164 6.37 13.25 -9.56
CA THR A 164 5.08 12.58 -9.79
C THR A 164 5.12 11.16 -9.22
N VAL A 165 6.18 10.40 -9.52
CA VAL A 165 6.36 9.04 -9.00
C VAL A 165 6.57 9.03 -7.48
N LEU A 166 7.37 9.94 -6.93
CA LEU A 166 7.55 10.11 -5.48
C LEU A 166 6.22 10.35 -4.78
N ARG A 167 5.36 11.20 -5.34
CA ARG A 167 4.04 11.49 -4.80
C ARG A 167 3.16 10.24 -4.76
N ARG A 168 3.19 9.39 -5.80
CA ARG A 168 2.41 8.13 -5.82
C ARG A 168 2.85 7.16 -4.73
N LEU A 169 4.16 6.93 -4.60
CA LEU A 169 4.68 6.03 -3.57
C LEU A 169 4.38 6.57 -2.15
N SER A 170 4.45 7.89 -1.96
CA SER A 170 4.07 8.56 -0.71
C SER A 170 2.59 8.39 -0.38
N GLN A 171 1.69 8.62 -1.33
CA GLN A 171 0.25 8.43 -1.15
C GLN A 171 -0.09 6.97 -0.84
N SER A 172 0.65 6.02 -1.41
CA SER A 172 0.53 4.61 -1.03
C SER A 172 0.96 4.35 0.41
N ALA A 173 2.05 4.98 0.88
CA ALA A 173 2.53 4.84 2.25
C ALA A 173 1.55 5.46 3.25
N GLU A 174 1.01 6.64 2.92
CA GLU A 174 -0.03 7.31 3.71
C GLU A 174 -1.26 6.42 3.88
N ALA A 175 -1.74 5.79 2.80
CA ALA A 175 -2.84 4.83 2.88
C ALA A 175 -2.53 3.62 3.78
N CYS A 176 -1.28 3.14 3.79
CA CYS A 176 -0.85 2.07 4.71
C CYS A 176 -0.84 2.55 6.17
N GLN A 177 -0.37 3.77 6.43
CA GLN A 177 -0.39 4.35 7.77
C GLN A 177 -1.81 4.52 8.29
N GLN A 178 -2.71 5.08 7.47
CA GLN A 178 -4.12 5.22 7.79
C GLN A 178 -4.80 3.86 8.02
N ALA A 179 -4.41 2.82 7.27
CA ALA A 179 -4.91 1.47 7.50
C ALA A 179 -4.47 0.93 8.86
N ALA A 180 -3.21 1.15 9.24
CA ALA A 180 -2.70 0.78 10.55
C ALA A 180 -3.43 1.51 11.69
N ASP A 181 -3.71 2.80 11.52
CA ASP A 181 -4.48 3.60 12.48
C ASP A 181 -5.90 3.05 12.65
N CYS A 182 -6.59 2.79 11.54
CA CYS A 182 -7.92 2.19 11.56
C CYS A 182 -7.93 0.80 12.22
N MET A 183 -6.90 -0.02 12.01
CA MET A 183 -6.77 -1.32 12.68
C MET A 183 -6.56 -1.17 14.20
N ALA A 184 -5.77 -0.18 14.64
CA ALA A 184 -5.57 0.08 16.06
C ALA A 184 -6.89 0.49 16.74
N GLU A 185 -7.66 1.39 16.12
CA GLU A 185 -8.99 1.80 16.62
C GLU A 185 -9.96 0.61 16.73
N VAL A 186 -9.95 -0.29 15.73
CA VAL A 186 -10.77 -1.53 15.76
C VAL A 186 -10.37 -2.46 16.91
N LEU A 187 -9.09 -2.51 17.27
CA LEU A 187 -8.61 -3.31 18.41
C LEU A 187 -9.00 -2.69 19.75
N GLU A 188 -8.86 -1.38 19.89
CA GLU A 188 -9.26 -0.64 21.10
C GLU A 188 -10.76 -0.77 21.37
N ALA A 189 -11.59 -0.71 20.32
CA ALA A 189 -13.03 -0.93 20.43
C ALA A 189 -13.43 -2.39 20.79
N ARG A 190 -12.50 -3.34 20.70
CA ARG A 190 -12.71 -4.76 21.01
C ARG A 190 -12.21 -5.17 22.40
N ALA A 191 -11.34 -4.38 23.03
CA ALA A 191 -10.81 -4.60 24.39
C ALA A 191 -11.87 -4.29 25.46
#